data_AF-A0A1D6Q5H4-F1
#
_entry.id   AF-A0A1D6Q5H4-F1
#
_cell.length_a   1.000
_cell.length_b   1.000
_cell.length_c   1.000
_cell.angle_alpha   90.00
_cell.angle_beta   90.00
_cell.angle_gamma   90.00
#
_symmetry.space_group_name_H-M   'P 1'
#
loop_
_entity.id
_entity.type
_entity.pdbx_description
1 polymer ?
#
loop_
_entity_poly.entity_id
_entity_poly.type
_entity_poly.pdbx_seq_one_letter_code
_entity_poly.pdbx_strand_id
1 'polypeptide(L)'
;MKDVPSMLLSMLEEEFNFLINKKDQINIETKIKNIRFIGELCKFKMAPPALVFSCLKACLDDFSHHNIDVACNLLETCGRFLYRSPETTIRMANMLEILMRLKNVKNLDSRHSTLVENAYYLCKPPERSARISKVRPPLHQYIRKLLFSDLDKSSVEHVLRQLRKLPWAECQQYLLKCFLKVHKGKYSQVHLIALLTASLSRYHDDFAVSVVDEVLEEIRVGLELNDYGMQQRRLAHMRFLGELYSYKHIDSSVVFDTLYLIIVFGHGTPEQDVLDPPEDCFRIRLIITLLQTCGHYFSKGSSKRKLDKFLLHFQRYIISKGPLPLDIEFDIQVSSFCIQLADMCEYIHKTSMLQTES
;
A
#
# COMPACT_ATOMS: atom_id res chain seq x y z
N MET A 1 -13.43 -20.79 45.44
CA MET A 1 -12.48 -20.54 44.32
C MET A 1 -11.96 -19.10 44.32
N LYS A 2 -11.63 -18.50 45.48
CA LYS A 2 -11.05 -17.14 45.56
C LYS A 2 -9.51 -17.13 45.58
N ASP A 3 -8.87 -18.30 45.72
CA ASP A 3 -7.41 -18.42 45.92
C ASP A 3 -6.63 -18.88 44.67
N VAL A 4 -7.31 -19.14 43.56
CA VAL A 4 -6.65 -19.58 42.32
C VAL A 4 -5.74 -18.47 41.75
N PRO A 5 -6.15 -17.18 41.69
CA PRO A 5 -5.27 -16.14 41.17
C PRO A 5 -4.04 -15.90 42.04
N SER A 6 -4.18 -15.90 43.38
CA SER A 6 -3.05 -15.69 44.30
C SER A 6 -2.05 -16.84 44.26
N MET A 7 -2.53 -18.09 44.24
CA MET A 7 -1.66 -19.26 44.13
C MET A 7 -0.91 -19.28 42.78
N LEU A 8 -1.63 -18.99 41.69
CA LEU A 8 -1.04 -18.94 40.35
C LEU A 8 0.02 -17.84 40.22
N LEU A 9 -0.22 -16.67 40.81
CA LEU A 9 0.75 -15.57 40.81
C LEU A 9 2.03 -15.93 41.58
N SER A 10 1.90 -16.55 42.75
CA SER A 10 3.06 -17.04 43.52
C SER A 10 3.89 -18.02 42.70
N MET A 11 3.22 -19.01 42.07
CA MET A 11 3.89 -20.01 41.23
C MET A 11 4.62 -19.37 40.04
N LEU A 12 3.98 -18.40 39.37
CA LEU A 12 4.59 -17.71 38.23
C LEU A 12 5.76 -16.81 38.64
N GLU A 13 5.67 -16.14 39.78
CA GLU A 13 6.74 -15.30 40.32
C GLU A 13 7.94 -16.15 40.77
N GLU A 14 7.71 -17.26 41.46
CA GLU A 14 8.75 -18.22 41.83
C GLU A 14 9.42 -18.82 40.58
N GLU A 15 8.63 -19.21 39.58
CA GLU A 15 9.15 -19.70 38.31
C GLU A 15 9.96 -18.63 37.59
N PHE A 16 9.49 -17.38 37.55
CA PHE A 16 10.24 -16.26 36.97
C PHE A 16 11.60 -16.07 37.66
N ASN A 17 11.61 -16.02 38.99
CA ASN A 17 12.83 -15.83 39.79
C ASN A 17 13.81 -17.00 39.62
N PHE A 18 13.30 -18.22 39.47
CA PHE A 18 14.13 -19.38 39.15
C PHE A 18 14.72 -19.30 37.74
N LEU A 19 13.89 -18.91 36.76
CA LEU A 19 14.28 -18.86 35.37
C LEU A 19 15.24 -17.71 35.07
N ILE A 20 15.09 -16.53 35.67
CA ILE A 20 15.95 -15.37 35.39
C ILE A 20 17.41 -15.60 35.77
N ASN A 21 17.65 -16.41 36.81
CA ASN A 21 18.99 -16.78 37.28
C ASN A 21 19.70 -17.82 36.39
N LYS A 22 18.97 -18.53 35.51
CA LYS A 22 19.57 -19.52 34.60
C LYS A 22 20.06 -18.85 33.32
N LYS A 23 21.37 -18.91 33.04
CA LYS A 23 21.97 -18.27 31.85
C LYS A 23 21.90 -19.10 30.57
N ASP A 24 21.44 -20.36 30.64
CA ASP A 24 21.39 -21.26 29.50
C ASP A 24 20.29 -20.87 28.49
N GLN A 25 20.65 -20.85 27.19
CA GLN A 25 19.74 -20.50 26.09
C GLN A 25 18.64 -21.55 25.83
N ILE A 26 18.78 -22.77 26.37
CA ILE A 26 17.85 -23.90 26.14
C ILE A 26 16.41 -23.60 26.60
N ASN A 27 16.23 -22.71 27.58
CA ASN A 27 14.91 -22.44 28.20
C ASN A 27 14.31 -21.08 27.82
N ILE A 28 14.76 -20.44 26.74
CA ILE A 28 14.27 -19.09 26.36
C ILE A 28 12.76 -19.06 26.09
N GLU A 29 12.22 -20.11 25.48
CA GLU A 29 10.79 -20.20 25.20
C GLU A 29 9.95 -20.26 26.48
N THR A 30 10.41 -21.01 27.49
CA THR A 30 9.76 -21.10 28.81
C THR A 30 9.78 -19.75 29.52
N LYS A 31 10.91 -19.03 29.49
CA LYS A 31 11.03 -17.67 30.02
C LYS A 31 10.03 -16.72 29.37
N ILE A 32 9.90 -16.78 28.04
CA ILE A 32 8.97 -15.94 27.28
C ILE A 32 7.52 -16.30 27.61
N LYS A 33 7.18 -17.59 27.73
CA LYS A 33 5.81 -18.02 28.10
C LYS A 33 5.42 -17.52 29.48
N ASN A 34 6.29 -17.70 30.47
CA ASN A 34 6.05 -17.24 31.84
C ASN A 34 5.82 -15.72 31.89
N ILE A 35 6.70 -14.92 31.27
CA ILE A 35 6.60 -13.46 31.33
C ILE A 35 5.39 -12.89 30.57
N ARG A 36 5.04 -13.50 29.42
CA ARG A 36 3.82 -13.15 28.69
C ARG A 36 2.58 -13.44 29.52
N PHE A 37 2.57 -14.57 30.23
CA PHE A 37 1.43 -14.93 31.06
C PHE A 37 1.24 -13.97 32.24
N ILE A 38 2.32 -13.56 32.92
CA ILE A 38 2.28 -12.48 33.93
C ILE A 38 1.73 -11.19 33.32
N GLY A 39 2.19 -10.82 32.11
CA GLY A 39 1.72 -9.63 31.40
C GLY A 39 0.22 -9.68 31.05
N GLU A 40 -0.28 -10.82 30.59
CA GLU A 40 -1.72 -11.02 30.32
C GLU A 40 -2.54 -10.90 31.61
N LEU A 41 -2.13 -11.56 32.69
CA LEU A 41 -2.82 -11.47 34.00
C LEU A 41 -2.87 -10.03 34.53
N CYS A 42 -1.87 -9.21 34.25
CA CYS A 42 -1.87 -7.79 34.60
C CYS A 42 -2.95 -7.00 33.84
N LYS A 43 -3.14 -7.26 32.53
CA LYS A 43 -4.20 -6.62 31.75
C LYS A 43 -5.60 -6.95 32.27
N PHE A 44 -5.81 -8.16 32.77
CA PHE A 44 -7.05 -8.58 33.43
C PHE A 44 -7.18 -8.12 34.89
N LYS A 45 -6.24 -7.30 35.38
CA LYS A 45 -6.18 -6.81 36.77
C LYS A 45 -6.13 -7.94 37.82
N MET A 46 -5.62 -9.11 37.44
CA MET A 46 -5.37 -10.22 38.37
C MET A 46 -3.98 -10.08 38.99
N ALA A 47 -2.97 -9.77 38.17
CA ALA A 47 -1.61 -9.48 38.66
C ALA A 47 -1.48 -7.98 39.02
N PRO A 48 -0.93 -7.63 40.21
CA PRO A 48 -0.68 -6.24 40.55
C PRO A 48 0.43 -5.66 39.63
N PRO A 49 0.31 -4.40 39.19
CA PRO A 49 1.35 -3.76 38.36
C PRO A 49 2.74 -3.76 39.01
N ALA A 50 2.80 -3.77 40.35
CA ALA A 50 4.05 -3.85 41.10
C ALA A 50 4.87 -5.09 40.73
N LEU A 51 4.24 -6.25 40.56
CA LEU A 51 4.91 -7.49 40.15
C LEU A 51 5.53 -7.33 38.76
N VAL A 52 4.76 -6.81 37.79
CA VAL A 52 5.25 -6.58 36.42
C VAL A 52 6.44 -5.64 36.41
N PHE A 53 6.41 -4.56 37.20
CA PHE A 53 7.54 -3.65 37.29
C PHE A 53 8.77 -4.28 37.96
N SER A 54 8.58 -5.17 38.94
CA SER A 54 9.68 -5.93 39.54
C SER A 54 10.33 -6.88 38.52
N CYS A 55 9.53 -7.62 37.76
CA CYS A 55 10.04 -8.50 36.70
C CYS A 55 10.76 -7.71 35.60
N LEU A 56 10.15 -6.61 35.13
CA LEU A 56 10.78 -5.75 34.12
C LEU A 56 12.10 -5.18 34.63
N LYS A 57 12.13 -4.69 35.87
CA LYS A 57 13.35 -4.16 36.49
C LYS A 57 14.44 -5.23 36.57
N ALA A 58 14.11 -6.46 36.98
CA ALA A 58 15.08 -7.55 37.05
C ALA A 58 15.72 -7.84 35.67
N CYS A 59 14.94 -7.75 34.58
CA CYS A 59 15.48 -7.89 33.23
C CYS A 59 16.33 -6.69 32.78
N LEU A 60 16.02 -5.47 33.25
CA LEU A 60 16.78 -4.26 32.91
C LEU A 60 18.08 -4.11 33.74
N ASP A 61 18.10 -4.61 34.97
CA ASP A 61 19.29 -4.58 35.84
C ASP A 61 20.41 -5.47 35.27
N ASP A 62 20.07 -6.65 34.73
CA ASP A 62 20.98 -7.48 33.92
C ASP A 62 20.50 -7.55 32.45
N PHE A 63 20.61 -6.41 31.76
CA PHE A 63 20.20 -6.29 30.37
C PHE A 63 21.21 -6.91 29.39
N SER A 64 21.19 -8.24 29.31
CA SER A 64 22.06 -9.04 28.45
C SER A 64 21.36 -10.30 27.92
N HIS A 65 21.82 -10.81 26.77
CA HIS A 65 21.36 -12.07 26.17
C HIS A 65 19.83 -12.23 26.14
N HIS A 66 19.29 -13.25 26.83
CA HIS A 66 17.86 -13.59 26.84
C HIS A 66 17.01 -12.58 27.61
N ASN A 67 17.58 -11.79 28.54
CA ASN A 67 16.80 -10.82 29.32
C ASN A 67 16.26 -9.70 28.45
N ILE A 68 16.94 -9.40 27.33
CA ILE A 68 16.46 -8.46 26.32
C ILE A 68 15.17 -9.01 25.67
N ASP A 69 15.20 -10.26 25.21
CA ASP A 69 14.03 -10.91 24.61
C ASP A 69 12.86 -10.99 25.62
N VAL A 70 13.13 -11.37 26.88
CA VAL A 70 12.11 -11.46 27.95
C VAL A 70 11.49 -10.09 28.24
N ALA A 71 12.31 -9.04 28.40
CA ALA A 71 11.82 -7.68 28.64
C ALA A 71 10.96 -7.17 27.48
N CYS A 72 11.41 -7.33 26.24
CA CYS A 72 10.65 -6.91 25.06
C CYS A 72 9.30 -7.65 24.97
N ASN A 73 9.28 -8.95 25.23
CA ASN A 73 8.03 -9.73 25.24
C ASN A 73 7.05 -9.28 26.33
N LEU A 74 7.55 -8.88 27.52
CA LEU A 74 6.69 -8.33 28.56
C LEU A 74 6.05 -6.99 28.13
N LEU A 75 6.87 -6.12 27.53
CA LEU A 75 6.46 -4.81 27.02
C LEU A 75 5.43 -4.93 25.89
N GLU A 76 5.65 -5.82 24.93
CA GLU A 76 4.70 -6.13 23.87
C GLU A 76 3.34 -6.60 24.41
N THR A 77 3.37 -7.36 25.51
CA THR A 77 2.16 -7.95 26.10
C THR A 77 1.31 -6.93 26.86
N CYS A 78 1.93 -6.16 27.76
CA CYS A 78 1.21 -5.31 28.73
C CYS A 78 1.74 -3.88 28.84
N GLY A 79 2.87 -3.54 28.21
CA GLY A 79 3.52 -2.23 28.37
C GLY A 79 2.65 -1.06 27.91
N ARG A 80 1.88 -1.21 26.81
CA ARG A 80 0.91 -0.20 26.36
C ARG A 80 -0.24 0.01 27.35
N PHE A 81 -0.71 -1.06 27.98
CA PHE A 81 -1.76 -1.00 29.00
C PHE A 81 -1.27 -0.22 30.24
N LEU A 82 -0.06 -0.53 30.72
CA LEU A 82 0.58 0.19 31.82
C LEU A 82 0.90 1.65 31.48
N TYR A 83 1.29 1.93 30.23
CA TYR A 83 1.60 3.30 29.79
C TYR A 83 0.36 4.20 29.66
N ARG A 84 -0.82 3.62 29.41
CA ARG A 84 -2.09 4.36 29.27
C ARG A 84 -2.92 4.42 30.55
N SER A 85 -2.54 3.68 31.58
CA SER A 85 -3.25 3.64 32.85
C SER A 85 -2.76 4.78 33.75
N PRO A 86 -3.64 5.65 34.30
CA PRO A 86 -3.23 6.83 35.07
C PRO A 86 -2.31 6.52 36.25
N GLU A 87 -2.57 5.40 36.92
CA GLU A 87 -1.84 4.92 38.10
C GLU A 87 -0.38 4.52 37.78
N THR A 88 -0.11 4.06 36.55
CA THR A 88 1.18 3.44 36.17
C THR A 88 1.93 4.19 35.08
N THR A 89 1.30 5.18 34.44
CA THR A 89 1.85 5.94 33.29
C THR A 89 3.25 6.49 33.58
N ILE A 90 3.42 7.20 34.71
CA ILE A 90 4.69 7.85 35.07
C ILE A 90 5.79 6.80 35.24
N ARG A 91 5.50 5.73 36.00
CA ARG A 91 6.47 4.67 36.25
C ARG A 91 6.84 3.92 34.97
N MET A 92 5.88 3.67 34.09
CA MET A 92 6.10 3.03 32.80
C MET A 92 6.95 3.90 31.87
N ALA A 93 6.69 5.22 31.83
CA ALA A 93 7.50 6.17 31.05
C ALA A 93 8.98 6.12 31.47
N ASN A 94 9.25 6.15 32.79
CA ASN A 94 10.61 6.06 33.32
C ASN A 94 11.28 4.72 32.94
N MET A 95 10.56 3.60 32.98
CA MET A 95 11.09 2.29 32.57
C MET A 95 11.43 2.23 31.07
N LEU A 96 10.61 2.84 30.22
CA LEU A 96 10.86 2.94 28.78
C LEU A 96 12.08 3.84 28.47
N GLU A 97 12.32 4.88 29.25
CA GLU A 97 13.52 5.71 29.14
C GLU A 97 14.78 4.94 29.51
N ILE A 98 14.73 4.15 30.60
CA ILE A 98 15.84 3.27 31.00
C ILE A 98 16.14 2.25 29.89
N LEU A 99 15.11 1.62 29.31
CA LEU A 99 15.25 0.68 28.21
C LEU A 99 16.00 1.29 27.01
N MET A 100 15.59 2.49 26.57
CA MET A 100 16.23 3.17 25.45
C MET A 100 17.66 3.61 25.76
N ARG A 101 17.93 4.03 27.00
CA ARG A 101 19.30 4.33 27.44
C ARG A 101 20.18 3.07 27.40
N LEU A 102 19.68 1.94 27.91
CA LEU A 102 20.41 0.67 27.92
C LEU A 102 20.72 0.18 26.51
N LYS A 103 19.76 0.29 25.58
CA LYS A 103 19.96 0.01 24.15
C LYS A 103 21.17 0.77 23.57
N ASN A 104 21.25 2.07 23.86
CA ASN A 104 22.30 2.94 23.32
C ASN A 104 23.68 2.71 23.96
N VAL A 105 23.73 2.31 25.24
CA VAL A 105 24.99 2.12 25.98
C VAL A 105 25.57 0.71 25.78
N LYS A 106 24.71 -0.31 25.64
CA LYS A 106 25.14 -1.72 25.57
C LYS A 106 25.58 -2.18 24.18
N ASN A 107 25.52 -1.33 23.15
CA ASN A 107 25.88 -1.66 21.75
C ASN A 107 25.33 -3.02 21.30
N LEU A 108 24.00 -3.14 21.32
CA LEU A 108 23.30 -4.37 20.96
C LEU A 108 23.50 -4.74 19.48
N ASP A 109 23.37 -6.03 19.16
CA ASP A 109 23.32 -6.48 17.77
C ASP A 109 22.08 -5.93 17.05
N SER A 110 22.10 -5.98 15.71
CA SER A 110 21.01 -5.42 14.89
C SER A 110 19.64 -6.02 15.25
N ARG A 111 19.62 -7.32 15.60
CA ARG A 111 18.39 -8.02 16.00
C ARG A 111 17.82 -7.49 17.31
N HIS A 112 18.61 -7.47 18.39
CA HIS A 112 18.13 -6.98 19.69
C HIS A 112 17.85 -5.47 19.66
N SER A 113 18.63 -4.69 18.93
CA SER A 113 18.38 -3.25 18.75
C SER A 113 17.00 -3.00 18.14
N THR A 114 16.67 -3.71 17.07
CA THR A 114 15.36 -3.64 16.39
C THR A 114 14.23 -4.13 17.30
N LEU A 115 14.45 -5.22 18.04
CA LEU A 115 13.46 -5.79 18.96
C LEU A 115 13.07 -4.77 20.06
N VAL A 116 14.06 -4.07 20.63
CA VAL A 116 13.85 -3.05 21.66
C VAL A 116 13.08 -1.85 21.09
N GLU A 117 13.41 -1.38 19.89
CA GLU A 117 12.67 -0.29 19.23
C GLU A 117 11.20 -0.65 19.00
N ASN A 118 10.93 -1.85 18.49
CA ASN A 118 9.58 -2.33 18.25
C ASN A 118 8.76 -2.38 19.54
N ALA A 119 9.32 -2.95 20.61
CA ALA A 119 8.68 -3.02 21.91
C ALA A 119 8.42 -1.62 22.50
N TYR A 120 9.36 -0.69 22.36
CA TYR A 120 9.21 0.71 22.80
C TYR A 120 8.06 1.41 22.07
N TYR A 121 8.04 1.37 20.73
CA TYR A 121 7.01 2.04 19.93
C TYR A 121 5.64 1.38 20.02
N LEU A 122 5.56 0.10 20.40
CA LEU A 122 4.30 -0.55 20.75
C LEU A 122 3.71 0.02 22.06
N CYS A 123 4.56 0.29 23.05
CA CYS A 123 4.15 0.86 24.34
C CYS A 123 3.79 2.35 24.22
N LYS A 124 4.67 3.12 23.58
CA LYS A 124 4.54 4.56 23.32
C LYS A 124 4.53 4.80 21.81
N PRO A 125 3.38 4.62 21.14
CA PRO A 125 3.26 4.91 19.73
C PRO A 125 3.64 6.37 19.46
N PRO A 126 4.38 6.66 18.38
CA PRO A 126 4.66 8.05 18.01
C PRO A 126 3.35 8.81 17.84
N GLU A 127 3.35 10.09 18.21
CA GLU A 127 2.20 10.97 18.06
C GLU A 127 1.85 11.09 16.57
N ARG A 128 0.97 10.23 16.09
CA ARG A 128 0.31 10.41 14.80
C ARG A 128 -0.79 11.43 15.04
N SER A 129 -0.72 12.57 14.36
CA SER A 129 -1.83 13.53 14.31
C SER A 129 -3.11 12.75 14.06
N ALA A 130 -4.09 12.86 14.98
CA ALA A 130 -5.39 12.21 14.81
C ALA A 130 -5.90 12.57 13.41
N ARG A 131 -6.22 11.57 12.60
CA ARG A 131 -6.63 11.77 11.21
C ARG A 131 -7.93 12.58 11.21
N ILE A 132 -7.83 13.89 11.02
CA ILE A 132 -8.99 14.80 11.02
C ILE A 132 -9.94 14.30 9.92
N SER A 133 -11.11 13.80 10.31
CA SER A 133 -12.14 13.44 9.36
C SER A 133 -12.64 14.74 8.74
N LYS A 134 -12.40 14.92 7.43
CA LYS A 134 -12.90 16.09 6.71
C LYS A 134 -14.42 16.13 6.85
N VAL A 135 -14.96 17.13 7.55
CA VAL A 135 -16.40 17.40 7.61
C VAL A 135 -16.84 17.75 6.19
N ARG A 136 -17.85 17.04 5.68
CA ARG A 136 -18.35 17.20 4.31
C ARG A 136 -19.83 17.54 4.36
N PRO A 137 -20.31 18.44 3.49
CA PRO A 137 -21.75 18.68 3.33
C PRO A 137 -22.52 17.38 3.04
N PRO A 138 -23.80 17.28 3.44
CA PRO A 138 -24.62 16.08 3.21
C PRO A 138 -24.64 15.61 1.76
N LEU A 139 -24.74 16.56 0.81
CA LEU A 139 -24.72 16.28 -0.63
C LEU A 139 -23.42 15.57 -1.07
N HIS A 140 -22.27 16.03 -0.59
CA HIS A 140 -20.98 15.42 -0.86
C HIS A 140 -20.85 14.02 -0.24
N GLN A 141 -21.41 13.81 0.95
CA GLN A 141 -21.45 12.49 1.58
C GLN A 141 -22.33 11.53 0.77
N TYR A 142 -23.47 12.01 0.29
CA TYR A 142 -24.40 11.24 -0.52
C TYR A 142 -23.78 10.79 -1.85
N ILE A 143 -23.16 11.71 -2.60
CA ILE A 143 -22.44 11.39 -3.85
C ILE A 143 -21.36 10.33 -3.60
N ARG A 144 -20.59 10.47 -2.51
CA ARG A 144 -19.55 9.50 -2.15
C ARG A 144 -20.12 8.13 -1.81
N LYS A 145 -21.24 8.08 -1.08
CA LYS A 145 -21.92 6.83 -0.75
C LYS A 145 -22.36 6.12 -2.04
N LEU A 146 -23.01 6.84 -2.94
CA LEU A 146 -23.44 6.31 -4.24
C LEU A 146 -22.27 5.70 -5.02
N LEU A 147 -21.14 6.41 -5.15
CA LEU A 147 -20.04 6.01 -6.02
C LEU A 147 -19.05 5.02 -5.38
N PHE A 148 -18.77 5.11 -4.08
CA PHE A 148 -17.72 4.33 -3.42
C PHE A 148 -18.24 3.24 -2.48
N SER A 149 -19.54 3.21 -2.19
CA SER A 149 -20.15 2.21 -1.32
C SER A 149 -21.23 1.42 -2.03
N ASP A 150 -22.17 2.11 -2.68
CA ASP A 150 -23.37 1.47 -3.23
C ASP A 150 -23.16 0.96 -4.66
N LEU A 151 -22.21 1.52 -5.42
CA LEU A 151 -21.99 1.19 -6.84
C LEU A 151 -21.49 -0.26 -7.02
N ASP A 152 -22.31 -1.05 -7.70
CA ASP A 152 -21.97 -2.38 -8.20
C ASP A 152 -22.74 -2.69 -9.50
N LYS A 153 -22.58 -3.91 -10.04
CA LYS A 153 -23.22 -4.33 -11.29
C LYS A 153 -24.76 -4.39 -11.20
N SER A 154 -25.32 -4.66 -10.03
CA SER A 154 -26.76 -4.75 -9.79
C SER A 154 -27.40 -3.39 -9.46
N SER A 155 -26.64 -2.50 -8.83
CA SER A 155 -27.12 -1.21 -8.36
C SER A 155 -26.87 -0.06 -9.35
N VAL A 156 -26.10 -0.27 -10.42
CA VAL A 156 -25.69 0.79 -11.36
C VAL A 156 -26.88 1.58 -11.94
N GLU A 157 -27.99 0.92 -12.25
CA GLU A 157 -29.20 1.60 -12.74
C GLU A 157 -29.87 2.44 -11.66
N HIS A 158 -29.85 1.98 -10.41
CA HIS A 158 -30.34 2.74 -9.27
C HIS A 158 -29.45 3.97 -9.04
N VAL A 159 -28.14 3.78 -8.98
CA VAL A 159 -27.14 4.85 -8.80
C VAL A 159 -27.28 5.89 -9.92
N LEU A 160 -27.37 5.46 -11.18
CA LEU A 160 -27.58 6.36 -12.32
C LEU A 160 -28.85 7.21 -12.15
N ARG A 161 -29.96 6.61 -11.74
CA ARG A 161 -31.22 7.34 -11.49
C ARG A 161 -31.06 8.36 -10.35
N GLN A 162 -30.27 8.07 -9.32
CA GLN A 162 -29.99 9.04 -8.27
C GLN A 162 -29.08 10.18 -8.76
N LEU A 163 -28.02 9.86 -9.50
CA LEU A 163 -27.09 10.86 -10.06
C LEU A 163 -27.80 11.86 -10.98
N ARG A 164 -28.74 11.39 -11.79
CA ARG A 164 -29.57 12.26 -12.66
C ARG A 164 -30.46 13.24 -11.89
N LYS A 165 -30.78 12.97 -10.63
CA LYS A 165 -31.65 13.82 -9.79
C LYS A 165 -30.87 14.84 -8.95
N LEU A 166 -29.53 14.83 -9.03
CA LEU A 166 -28.71 15.76 -8.27
C LEU A 166 -28.89 17.21 -8.77
N PRO A 167 -28.68 18.21 -7.90
CA PRO A 167 -28.60 19.61 -8.31
C PRO A 167 -27.25 19.86 -9.01
N TRP A 168 -27.18 19.53 -10.31
CA TRP A 168 -25.93 19.52 -11.09
C TRP A 168 -25.14 20.84 -11.03
N ALA A 169 -25.81 21.99 -11.11
CA ALA A 169 -25.17 23.30 -11.03
C ALA A 169 -24.34 23.50 -9.76
N GLU A 170 -24.73 22.88 -8.64
CA GLU A 170 -24.04 23.02 -7.36
C GLU A 170 -22.96 21.94 -7.14
N CYS A 171 -23.14 20.75 -7.72
CA CYS A 171 -22.31 19.59 -7.39
C CYS A 171 -21.45 19.04 -8.52
N GLN A 172 -21.56 19.54 -9.75
CA GLN A 172 -20.85 19.02 -10.93
C GLN A 172 -19.33 18.90 -10.71
N GLN A 173 -18.68 19.95 -10.19
CA GLN A 173 -17.24 19.93 -9.89
C GLN A 173 -16.87 18.87 -8.85
N TYR A 174 -17.71 18.70 -7.82
CA TYR A 174 -17.47 17.68 -6.79
C TYR A 174 -17.71 16.27 -7.31
N LEU A 175 -18.71 16.11 -8.17
CA LEU A 175 -19.02 14.86 -8.84
C LEU A 175 -17.86 14.44 -9.75
N LEU A 176 -17.34 15.36 -10.57
CA LEU A 176 -16.16 15.18 -11.40
C LEU A 176 -14.97 14.70 -10.55
N LYS A 177 -14.68 15.41 -9.45
CA LYS A 177 -13.64 15.03 -8.49
C LYS A 177 -13.83 13.64 -7.88
N CYS A 178 -15.07 13.15 -7.76
CA CYS A 178 -15.34 11.80 -7.30
C CYS A 178 -15.15 10.77 -8.42
N PHE A 179 -15.57 11.07 -9.64
CA PHE A 179 -15.36 10.21 -10.81
C PHE A 179 -13.87 9.98 -11.07
N LEU A 180 -13.01 11.00 -10.89
CA LEU A 180 -11.56 10.85 -11.03
C LEU A 180 -10.90 10.05 -9.89
N LYS A 181 -11.59 9.83 -8.78
CA LYS A 181 -11.07 9.05 -7.64
C LYS A 181 -11.37 7.56 -7.79
N VAL A 182 -11.24 7.03 -9.00
CA VAL A 182 -11.43 5.61 -9.31
C VAL A 182 -10.61 4.68 -8.40
N HIS A 183 -9.41 5.09 -8.00
CA HIS A 183 -8.52 4.37 -7.08
C HIS A 183 -9.06 4.25 -5.63
N LYS A 184 -10.11 4.99 -5.27
CA LYS A 184 -10.79 4.86 -3.97
C LYS A 184 -11.89 3.80 -3.96
N GLY A 185 -12.35 3.37 -5.14
CA GLY A 185 -13.30 2.27 -5.30
C GLY A 185 -12.61 0.92 -5.52
N LYS A 186 -13.38 -0.11 -5.85
CA LYS A 186 -12.83 -1.41 -6.25
C LYS A 186 -12.29 -1.35 -7.67
N TYR A 187 -11.08 -1.86 -7.90
CA TYR A 187 -10.44 -1.85 -9.22
C TYR A 187 -11.29 -2.56 -10.30
N SER A 188 -11.95 -3.66 -9.95
CA SER A 188 -12.84 -4.39 -10.84
C SER A 188 -14.13 -3.65 -11.21
N GLN A 189 -14.44 -2.54 -10.54
CA GLN A 189 -15.65 -1.74 -10.77
C GLN A 189 -15.37 -0.45 -11.54
N VAL A 190 -14.12 -0.20 -11.96
CA VAL A 190 -13.75 1.02 -12.73
C VAL A 190 -14.60 1.16 -14.00
N HIS A 191 -14.92 0.04 -14.66
CA HIS A 191 -15.79 0.02 -15.84
C HIS A 191 -17.20 0.59 -15.57
N LEU A 192 -17.70 0.47 -14.34
CA LEU A 192 -19.02 1.03 -13.97
C LEU A 192 -18.99 2.55 -13.94
N ILE A 193 -17.86 3.16 -13.56
CA ILE A 193 -17.70 4.62 -13.62
C ILE A 193 -17.75 5.09 -15.07
N ALA A 194 -17.07 4.39 -16.00
CA ALA A 194 -17.13 4.71 -17.42
C ALA A 194 -18.54 4.52 -18.02
N LEU A 195 -19.26 3.46 -17.60
CA LEU A 195 -20.67 3.26 -17.95
C LEU A 195 -21.55 4.40 -17.44
N LEU A 196 -21.35 4.85 -16.21
CA LEU A 196 -22.08 6.00 -15.66
C LEU A 196 -21.78 7.26 -16.47
N THR A 197 -20.51 7.53 -16.83
CA THR A 197 -20.15 8.64 -17.72
C THR A 197 -20.89 8.54 -19.06
N ALA A 198 -21.01 7.34 -19.65
CA ALA A 198 -21.72 7.11 -20.92
C ALA A 198 -23.22 7.31 -20.83
N SER A 199 -23.78 6.99 -19.66
CA SER A 199 -25.19 7.14 -19.42
C SER A 199 -25.57 8.60 -19.11
N LEU A 200 -24.65 9.34 -18.49
CA LEU A 200 -24.84 10.74 -18.12
C LEU A 200 -24.57 11.70 -19.28
N SER A 201 -23.71 11.37 -20.25
CA SER A 201 -23.42 12.23 -21.42
C SER A 201 -24.68 12.58 -22.23
N ARG A 202 -25.71 11.72 -22.20
CA ARG A 202 -27.01 11.99 -22.84
C ARG A 202 -27.77 13.18 -22.25
N TYR A 203 -27.44 13.59 -21.04
CA TYR A 203 -28.10 14.66 -20.29
C TYR A 203 -27.13 15.81 -19.96
N HIS A 204 -25.85 15.48 -19.74
CA HIS A 204 -24.77 16.39 -19.36
C HIS A 204 -23.52 16.05 -20.18
N ASP A 205 -23.50 16.49 -21.43
CA ASP A 205 -22.41 16.19 -22.38
C ASP A 205 -21.10 16.86 -21.96
N ASP A 206 -21.17 18.11 -21.50
CA ASP A 206 -20.07 18.88 -20.93
C ASP A 206 -19.36 18.15 -19.78
N PHE A 207 -20.10 17.42 -18.96
CA PHE A 207 -19.54 16.62 -17.88
C PHE A 207 -18.72 15.44 -18.40
N ALA A 208 -19.17 14.74 -19.44
CA ALA A 208 -18.44 13.62 -20.00
C ALA A 208 -17.12 14.06 -20.64
N VAL A 209 -17.14 15.19 -21.37
CA VAL A 209 -15.93 15.84 -21.90
C VAL A 209 -14.97 16.18 -20.76
N SER A 210 -15.47 16.83 -19.70
CA SER A 210 -14.66 17.18 -18.53
C SER A 210 -14.02 15.95 -17.86
N VAL A 211 -14.72 14.81 -17.81
CA VAL A 211 -14.15 13.56 -17.27
C VAL A 211 -12.99 13.04 -18.13
N VAL A 212 -13.12 13.09 -19.46
CA VAL A 212 -12.07 12.64 -20.39
C VAL A 212 -10.84 13.54 -20.26
N ASP A 213 -11.03 14.86 -20.32
CA ASP A 213 -9.95 15.85 -20.26
C ASP A 213 -9.14 15.69 -18.97
N GLU A 214 -9.82 15.59 -17.84
CA GLU A 214 -9.16 15.45 -16.54
C GLU A 214 -8.46 14.09 -16.37
N VAL A 215 -8.96 13.01 -16.98
CA VAL A 215 -8.25 11.72 -16.96
C VAL A 215 -6.95 11.80 -17.76
N LEU A 216 -6.98 12.44 -18.91
CA LEU A 216 -5.77 12.65 -19.74
C LEU A 216 -4.77 13.55 -19.02
N GLU A 217 -5.25 14.60 -18.36
CA GLU A 217 -4.41 15.50 -17.56
C GLU A 217 -3.76 14.77 -16.37
N GLU A 218 -4.52 13.97 -15.62
CA GLU A 218 -3.97 13.17 -14.51
C GLU A 218 -2.93 12.14 -14.97
N ILE A 219 -3.05 11.62 -16.19
CA ILE A 219 -2.02 10.75 -16.79
C ILE A 219 -0.76 11.56 -17.09
N ARG A 220 -0.89 12.75 -17.68
CA ARG A 220 0.23 13.65 -18.00
C ARG A 220 0.96 14.12 -16.74
N VAL A 221 0.23 14.66 -15.76
CA VAL A 221 0.76 15.05 -14.45
C VAL A 221 1.44 13.86 -13.75
N GLY A 222 0.89 12.66 -13.91
CA GLY A 222 1.50 11.43 -13.40
C GLY A 222 2.87 11.14 -14.01
N LEU A 223 3.10 11.47 -15.29
CA LEU A 223 4.40 11.34 -15.96
C LEU A 223 5.38 12.44 -15.51
N GLU A 224 4.89 13.65 -15.25
CA GLU A 224 5.68 14.81 -14.80
C GLU A 224 6.20 14.64 -13.36
N LEU A 225 5.37 14.13 -12.46
CA LEU A 225 5.73 13.96 -11.04
C LEU A 225 6.53 12.67 -10.77
N ASN A 226 6.21 11.60 -11.51
CA ASN A 226 6.73 10.25 -11.32
C ASN A 226 6.81 9.73 -9.87
N ASP A 227 5.85 10.09 -9.02
CA ASP A 227 5.84 9.70 -7.60
C ASP A 227 5.43 8.23 -7.39
N TYR A 228 6.30 7.45 -6.73
CA TYR A 228 6.06 6.06 -6.33
C TYR A 228 4.77 5.90 -5.50
N GLY A 229 4.47 6.85 -4.62
CA GLY A 229 3.27 6.84 -3.78
C GLY A 229 1.96 6.92 -4.58
N MET A 230 2.02 7.33 -5.86
CA MET A 230 0.86 7.50 -6.74
C MET A 230 0.69 6.39 -7.77
N GLN A 231 1.53 5.34 -7.77
CA GLN A 231 1.49 4.28 -8.79
C GLN A 231 0.12 3.58 -8.89
N GLN A 232 -0.50 3.21 -7.77
CA GLN A 232 -1.83 2.59 -7.78
C GLN A 232 -2.89 3.51 -8.41
N ARG A 233 -2.79 4.82 -8.15
CA ARG A 233 -3.68 5.83 -8.73
C ARG A 233 -3.47 5.94 -10.23
N ARG A 234 -2.21 5.99 -10.69
CA ARG A 234 -1.85 6.06 -12.12
C ARG A 234 -2.36 4.84 -12.89
N LEU A 235 -2.18 3.62 -12.37
CA LEU A 235 -2.74 2.41 -12.96
C LEU A 235 -4.27 2.45 -13.06
N ALA A 236 -4.94 2.97 -12.02
CA ALA A 236 -6.39 3.12 -12.05
C ALA A 236 -6.86 4.14 -13.11
N HIS A 237 -6.13 5.23 -13.33
CA HIS A 237 -6.42 6.18 -14.43
C HIS A 237 -6.18 5.56 -15.80
N MET A 238 -5.12 4.76 -15.99
CA MET A 238 -4.90 4.01 -17.24
C MET A 238 -6.03 3.02 -17.52
N ARG A 239 -6.45 2.25 -16.50
CA ARG A 239 -7.61 1.36 -16.63
C ARG A 239 -8.86 2.16 -16.97
N PHE A 240 -9.08 3.29 -16.30
CA PHE A 240 -10.25 4.11 -16.53
C PHE A 240 -10.30 4.69 -17.96
N LEU A 241 -9.17 5.16 -18.50
CA LEU A 241 -9.06 5.60 -19.89
C LEU A 241 -9.43 4.48 -20.87
N GLY A 242 -8.92 3.27 -20.66
CA GLY A 242 -9.26 2.11 -21.48
C GLY A 242 -10.76 1.76 -21.42
N GLU A 243 -11.39 1.89 -20.24
CA GLU A 243 -12.84 1.69 -20.11
C GLU A 243 -13.64 2.81 -20.80
N LEU A 244 -13.18 4.06 -20.75
CA LEU A 244 -13.80 5.17 -21.50
C LEU A 244 -13.80 4.89 -23.02
N TYR A 245 -12.74 4.27 -23.54
CA TYR A 245 -12.72 3.77 -24.93
C TYR A 245 -13.74 2.65 -25.15
N SER A 246 -13.80 1.66 -24.26
CA SER A 246 -14.77 0.55 -24.35
C SER A 246 -16.23 1.03 -24.40
N TYR A 247 -16.53 2.13 -23.70
CA TYR A 247 -17.85 2.78 -23.70
C TYR A 247 -18.00 3.92 -24.73
N LYS A 248 -17.05 4.06 -25.67
CA LYS A 248 -17.09 4.98 -26.82
C LYS A 248 -17.09 6.48 -26.47
N HIS A 249 -16.44 6.87 -25.37
CA HIS A 249 -16.19 8.28 -25.06
C HIS A 249 -14.97 8.86 -25.76
N ILE A 250 -14.01 8.01 -26.11
CA ILE A 250 -12.79 8.40 -26.79
C ILE A 250 -12.56 7.54 -28.02
N ASP A 251 -11.93 8.13 -29.02
CA ASP A 251 -11.52 7.45 -30.23
C ASP A 251 -10.20 6.69 -30.04
N SER A 252 -9.93 5.77 -30.96
CA SER A 252 -8.67 5.02 -30.98
C SER A 252 -7.44 5.93 -31.10
N SER A 253 -7.55 7.11 -31.73
CA SER A 253 -6.46 8.09 -31.81
C SER A 253 -5.98 8.49 -30.42
N VAL A 254 -6.89 8.86 -29.51
CA VAL A 254 -6.56 9.28 -28.15
C VAL A 254 -5.81 8.18 -27.39
N VAL A 255 -6.23 6.93 -27.55
CA VAL A 255 -5.56 5.78 -26.95
C VAL A 255 -4.12 5.64 -27.48
N PHE A 256 -3.92 5.70 -28.80
CA PHE A 256 -2.58 5.61 -29.39
C PHE A 256 -1.71 6.82 -29.04
N ASP A 257 -2.25 8.03 -29.04
CA ASP A 257 -1.53 9.24 -28.67
C ASP A 257 -1.06 9.16 -27.20
N THR A 258 -1.89 8.60 -26.31
CA THR A 258 -1.53 8.35 -24.91
C THR A 258 -0.44 7.28 -24.77
N LEU A 259 -0.56 6.18 -25.52
CA LEU A 259 0.45 5.13 -25.57
C LEU A 259 1.82 5.67 -26.01
N TYR A 260 1.84 6.50 -27.07
CA TYR A 260 3.07 7.16 -27.53
C TYR A 260 3.59 8.21 -26.55
N LEU A 261 2.71 9.00 -25.94
CA LEU A 261 3.07 9.97 -24.90
C LEU A 261 3.86 9.28 -23.78
N ILE A 262 3.37 8.13 -23.28
CA ILE A 262 4.04 7.40 -22.19
C ILE A 262 5.46 6.97 -22.58
N ILE A 263 5.70 6.55 -23.82
CA ILE A 263 7.04 6.16 -24.28
C ILE A 263 7.95 7.37 -24.44
N VAL A 264 7.46 8.45 -25.06
CA VAL A 264 8.31 9.55 -25.53
C VAL A 264 8.58 10.60 -24.45
N PHE A 265 7.66 10.78 -23.48
CA PHE A 265 7.73 11.90 -22.54
C PHE A 265 9.01 11.88 -21.68
N GLY A 266 9.94 12.81 -21.91
CA GLY A 266 11.22 12.87 -21.19
C GLY A 266 12.24 11.80 -21.60
N HIS A 267 11.89 10.84 -22.46
CA HIS A 267 12.79 9.77 -22.89
C HIS A 267 13.75 10.26 -24.00
N GLY A 268 15.04 9.99 -23.85
CA GLY A 268 16.08 10.49 -24.76
C GLY A 268 16.33 12.00 -24.66
N THR A 269 15.85 12.63 -23.58
CA THR A 269 16.04 14.06 -23.30
C THR A 269 17.00 14.27 -22.14
N PRO A 270 17.54 15.48 -21.92
CA PRO A 270 18.38 15.78 -20.75
C PRO A 270 17.71 15.50 -19.39
N GLU A 271 16.37 15.42 -19.36
CA GLU A 271 15.56 15.21 -18.15
C GLU A 271 15.25 13.72 -17.89
N GLN A 272 15.79 12.81 -18.71
CA GLN A 272 15.50 11.38 -18.65
C GLN A 272 15.77 10.78 -17.27
N ASP A 273 16.88 11.13 -16.63
CA ASP A 273 17.25 10.57 -15.32
C ASP A 273 16.24 10.90 -14.21
N VAL A 274 15.45 11.97 -14.39
CA VAL A 274 14.40 12.38 -13.44
C VAL A 274 13.06 11.77 -13.81
N LEU A 275 12.70 11.81 -15.10
CA LEU A 275 11.36 11.47 -15.58
C LEU A 275 11.17 10.01 -16.00
N ASP A 276 12.26 9.36 -16.43
CA ASP A 276 12.28 7.98 -16.94
C ASP A 276 13.66 7.32 -16.71
N PRO A 277 14.15 7.23 -15.45
CA PRO A 277 15.43 6.61 -15.16
C PRO A 277 15.44 5.13 -15.63
N PRO A 278 16.57 4.57 -16.10
CA PRO A 278 16.64 3.22 -16.67
C PRO A 278 16.00 2.13 -15.78
N GLU A 279 16.18 2.22 -14.47
CA GLU A 279 15.66 1.27 -13.48
C GLU A 279 14.12 1.33 -13.31
N ASP A 280 13.47 2.44 -13.68
CA ASP A 280 12.04 2.62 -13.49
C ASP A 280 11.22 2.00 -14.64
N CYS A 281 10.82 0.75 -14.46
CA CYS A 281 10.00 0.03 -15.44
C CYS A 281 8.48 0.35 -15.34
N PHE A 282 8.05 1.34 -14.54
CA PHE A 282 6.63 1.56 -14.27
C PHE A 282 5.82 1.97 -15.51
N ARG A 283 6.42 2.68 -16.47
CA ARG A 283 5.77 3.06 -17.73
C ARG A 283 5.36 1.85 -18.57
N ILE A 284 6.12 0.75 -18.50
CA ILE A 284 5.77 -0.54 -19.12
C ILE A 284 4.44 -1.03 -18.56
N ARG A 285 4.25 -0.97 -17.23
CA ARG A 285 2.99 -1.36 -16.58
C ARG A 285 1.81 -0.49 -16.99
N LEU A 286 2.01 0.82 -17.18
CA LEU A 286 0.94 1.71 -17.65
C LEU A 286 0.45 1.31 -19.04
N ILE A 287 1.39 1.06 -19.95
CA ILE A 287 1.11 0.62 -21.33
C ILE A 287 0.39 -0.73 -21.33
N ILE A 288 0.92 -1.72 -20.58
CA ILE A 288 0.30 -3.04 -20.44
C ILE A 288 -1.12 -2.92 -19.89
N THR A 289 -1.33 -2.12 -18.86
CA THR A 289 -2.66 -1.92 -18.25
C THR A 289 -3.67 -1.38 -19.26
N LEU A 290 -3.28 -0.40 -20.09
CA LEU A 290 -4.15 0.15 -21.12
C LEU A 290 -4.46 -0.88 -22.21
N LEU A 291 -3.44 -1.58 -22.71
CA LEU A 291 -3.61 -2.62 -23.74
C LEU A 291 -4.42 -3.83 -23.25
N GLN A 292 -4.27 -4.24 -21.99
CA GLN A 292 -5.12 -5.27 -21.38
C GLN A 292 -6.59 -4.84 -21.26
N THR A 293 -6.85 -3.53 -21.23
CA THR A 293 -8.21 -2.99 -21.09
C THR A 293 -8.93 -2.87 -22.42
N CYS A 294 -8.26 -2.30 -23.43
CA CYS A 294 -8.90 -2.00 -24.72
C CYS A 294 -8.16 -2.54 -25.95
N GLY A 295 -7.05 -3.25 -25.78
CA GLY A 295 -6.21 -3.72 -26.89
C GLY A 295 -6.90 -4.73 -27.81
N HIS A 296 -7.85 -5.53 -27.30
CA HIS A 296 -8.56 -6.55 -28.09
C HIS A 296 -9.44 -5.93 -29.19
N TYR A 297 -9.86 -4.68 -29.01
CA TYR A 297 -10.59 -3.92 -30.02
C TYR A 297 -9.71 -3.50 -31.21
N PHE A 298 -8.38 -3.57 -31.09
CA PHE A 298 -7.43 -3.19 -32.15
C PHE A 298 -6.96 -4.39 -32.99
N SER A 299 -7.67 -5.52 -32.95
CA SER A 299 -7.28 -6.76 -33.63
C SER A 299 -7.48 -6.75 -35.17
N LYS A 300 -8.14 -5.73 -35.75
CA LYS A 300 -8.47 -5.68 -37.19
C LYS A 300 -8.32 -4.26 -37.78
N GLY A 301 -8.24 -4.19 -39.11
CA GLY A 301 -8.33 -2.95 -39.87
C GLY A 301 -7.16 -1.98 -39.68
N SER A 302 -7.46 -0.68 -39.75
CA SER A 302 -6.48 0.41 -39.59
C SER A 302 -5.90 0.45 -38.16
N SER A 303 -6.72 0.15 -37.14
CA SER A 303 -6.29 0.10 -35.75
C SER A 303 -5.26 -1.00 -35.49
N LYS A 304 -5.36 -2.15 -36.17
CA LYS A 304 -4.33 -3.19 -36.11
C LYS A 304 -2.98 -2.68 -36.60
N ARG A 305 -2.94 -2.01 -37.74
CA ARG A 305 -1.69 -1.44 -38.29
C ARG A 305 -1.07 -0.40 -37.34
N LYS A 306 -1.90 0.41 -36.68
CA LYS A 306 -1.44 1.36 -35.65
C LYS A 306 -0.86 0.63 -34.43
N LEU A 307 -1.53 -0.43 -33.98
CA LEU A 307 -1.03 -1.26 -32.88
C LEU A 307 0.29 -1.94 -33.23
N ASP A 308 0.38 -2.59 -34.39
CA ASP A 308 1.62 -3.25 -34.83
C ASP A 308 2.78 -2.25 -34.91
N LYS A 309 2.53 -1.03 -35.42
CA LYS A 309 3.53 0.04 -35.42
C LYS A 309 3.91 0.47 -34.00
N PHE A 310 2.94 0.68 -33.13
CA PHE A 310 3.19 1.06 -31.74
C PHE A 310 4.02 0.00 -31.01
N LEU A 311 3.71 -1.29 -31.19
CA LEU A 311 4.44 -2.39 -30.56
C LEU A 311 5.93 -2.40 -30.92
N LEU A 312 6.31 -2.01 -32.14
CA LEU A 312 7.73 -1.84 -32.51
C LEU A 312 8.43 -0.73 -31.70
N HIS A 313 7.74 0.39 -31.46
CA HIS A 313 8.27 1.46 -30.61
C HIS A 313 8.34 1.03 -29.14
N PHE A 314 7.34 0.28 -28.68
CA PHE A 314 7.30 -0.26 -27.33
C PHE A 314 8.41 -1.29 -27.08
N GLN A 315 8.67 -2.16 -28.05
CA GLN A 315 9.81 -3.08 -28.05
C GLN A 315 11.14 -2.35 -27.90
N ARG A 316 11.37 -1.32 -28.71
CA ARG A 316 12.58 -0.50 -28.62
C ARG A 316 12.71 0.17 -27.26
N TYR A 317 11.61 0.69 -26.71
CA TYR A 317 11.57 1.28 -25.39
C TYR A 317 11.96 0.26 -24.30
N ILE A 318 11.38 -0.94 -24.31
CA ILE A 318 11.71 -2.00 -23.35
C ILE A 318 13.20 -2.34 -23.39
N ILE A 319 13.77 -2.53 -24.58
CA ILE A 319 15.21 -2.82 -24.76
C ILE A 319 16.08 -1.71 -24.15
N SER A 320 15.65 -0.44 -24.26
CA SER A 320 16.42 0.69 -23.72
C SER A 320 16.47 0.75 -22.19
N LYS A 321 15.57 0.04 -21.48
CA LYS A 321 15.55 -0.02 -20.01
C LYS A 321 16.55 -1.04 -19.44
N GLY A 322 17.11 -1.91 -20.29
CA GLY A 322 18.07 -2.93 -19.86
C GLY A 322 17.38 -4.15 -19.21
N PRO A 323 18.02 -4.81 -18.22
CA PRO A 323 17.47 -6.02 -17.61
C PRO A 323 16.19 -5.71 -16.86
N LEU A 324 15.11 -6.42 -17.20
CA LEU A 324 13.82 -6.22 -16.59
C LEU A 324 13.67 -7.03 -15.30
N PRO A 325 12.97 -6.50 -14.28
CA PRO A 325 12.51 -7.30 -13.15
C PRO A 325 11.59 -8.45 -13.62
N LEU A 326 11.72 -9.62 -13.00
CA LEU A 326 10.97 -10.84 -13.36
C LEU A 326 9.44 -10.64 -13.38
N ASP A 327 8.91 -9.82 -12.49
CA ASP A 327 7.48 -9.51 -12.44
C ASP A 327 7.00 -8.73 -13.66
N ILE A 328 7.85 -7.83 -14.19
CA ILE A 328 7.58 -7.08 -15.43
C ILE A 328 7.70 -7.99 -16.65
N GLU A 329 8.70 -8.87 -16.69
CA GLU A 329 8.83 -9.86 -17.76
C GLU A 329 7.59 -10.76 -17.84
N PHE A 330 7.09 -11.22 -16.70
CA PHE A 330 5.87 -12.01 -16.63
C PHE A 330 4.64 -11.21 -17.09
N ASP A 331 4.51 -9.94 -16.68
CA ASP A 331 3.43 -9.05 -17.13
C ASP A 331 3.43 -8.89 -18.68
N ILE A 332 4.61 -8.83 -19.30
CA ILE A 332 4.78 -8.78 -20.76
C ILE A 332 4.39 -10.12 -21.39
N GLN A 333 4.88 -11.24 -20.88
CA GLN A 333 4.61 -12.58 -21.44
C GLN A 333 3.13 -12.96 -21.41
N VAL A 334 2.44 -12.66 -20.30
CA VAL A 334 1.02 -12.97 -20.13
C VAL A 334 0.13 -12.08 -20.98
N SER A 335 0.60 -10.89 -21.35
CA SER A 335 -0.15 -9.99 -22.21
C SER A 335 -0.21 -10.55 -23.63
N SER A 336 -1.37 -11.04 -24.07
CA SER A 336 -1.56 -11.70 -25.37
C SER A 336 -1.12 -10.87 -26.59
N PHE A 337 -1.04 -9.55 -26.46
CA PHE A 337 -0.54 -8.62 -27.48
C PHE A 337 0.99 -8.57 -27.56
N CYS A 338 1.66 -9.10 -26.56
CA CYS A 338 3.10 -9.11 -26.36
C CYS A 338 3.69 -10.52 -26.46
N ILE A 339 2.97 -11.50 -27.01
CA ILE A 339 3.53 -12.84 -27.23
C ILE A 339 4.74 -12.77 -28.19
N GLN A 340 4.73 -11.85 -29.16
CA GLN A 340 5.89 -11.57 -30.01
C GLN A 340 7.05 -10.85 -29.28
N LEU A 341 6.81 -10.30 -28.08
CA LEU A 341 7.85 -9.72 -27.21
C LEU A 341 8.54 -10.79 -26.34
N ALA A 342 7.85 -11.88 -26.00
CA ALA A 342 8.39 -12.96 -25.17
C ALA A 342 9.60 -13.66 -25.81
N ASP A 343 9.55 -13.91 -27.11
CA ASP A 343 10.66 -14.49 -27.89
C ASP A 343 11.91 -13.59 -27.88
N MET A 344 11.74 -12.27 -27.70
CA MET A 344 12.87 -11.33 -27.55
C MET A 344 13.38 -11.21 -26.12
N CYS A 345 12.55 -11.32 -25.09
CA CYS A 345 13.06 -11.34 -23.70
C CYS A 345 14.03 -12.52 -23.51
N GLU A 346 13.73 -13.69 -24.09
CA GLU A 346 14.67 -14.81 -24.16
C GLU A 346 15.96 -14.47 -24.92
N TYR A 347 15.87 -13.69 -26.00
CA TYR A 347 17.04 -13.24 -26.77
C TYR A 347 17.90 -12.24 -25.98
N ILE A 348 17.28 -11.25 -25.31
CA ILE A 348 17.96 -10.25 -24.48
C ILE A 348 18.69 -10.93 -23.31
N HIS A 349 18.04 -11.88 -22.63
CA HIS A 349 18.64 -12.66 -21.54
C HIS A 349 19.85 -13.49 -22.01
N LYS A 350 19.81 -14.04 -23.22
CA LYS A 350 20.95 -14.74 -23.83
C LYS A 350 22.11 -13.79 -24.17
N THR A 351 21.83 -12.58 -24.66
CA THR A 351 22.88 -11.59 -24.94
C THR A 351 23.48 -10.94 -23.69
N SER A 352 22.73 -10.75 -22.61
CA SER A 352 23.28 -10.22 -21.35
C SER A 352 24.20 -11.23 -20.65
N MET A 353 23.87 -12.52 -20.70
CA MET A 353 24.73 -13.61 -20.19
C MET A 353 26.08 -13.68 -20.94
N LEU A 354 26.07 -13.44 -22.26
CA LEU A 354 27.28 -13.43 -23.10
C LEU A 354 28.21 -12.23 -22.85
N GLN A 355 27.71 -11.13 -22.27
CA GLN A 355 28.53 -9.95 -21.93
C GLN A 355 29.12 -10.02 -20.51
N THR A 356 28.64 -10.91 -19.65
CA THR A 356 29.20 -11.17 -18.32
C THR A 356 30.30 -12.25 -18.30
N GLU A 357 30.51 -12.96 -19.42
CA GLU A 357 31.54 -14.00 -19.57
C GLU A 357 32.78 -13.52 -20.39
N SER A 358 32.87 -12.23 -20.71
CA SER A 358 34.04 -11.57 -21.32
C SER A 358 34.62 -10.53 -20.39
#